data_AF-A0AAV2I8J3-F1
#
_entry.id   AF-A0AAV2I8J3-F1
#
_cell.length_a   1.000
_cell.length_b   1.000
_cell.length_c   1.000
_cell.angle_alpha   90.00
_cell.angle_beta   90.00
_cell.angle_gamma   90.00
#
_symmetry.space_group_name_H-M   'P 1'
#
loop_
_entity.id
_entity.type
_entity.pdbx_description
1 polymer ?
#
loop_
_entity_poly.entity_id
_entity_poly.type
_entity_poly.pdbx_seq_one_letter_code
_entity_poly.pdbx_strand_id
1 'polypeptide(L)'
;MRTALDIATVFTLDRISLPGMTFPTLLQLSQKLYYYDMQITNQRSYLEAYLYFVLYNFPTRERLRHDICLVPDLIAAIDKWRLAFSKNYPKSGLPETSRKRRETTLFFLGNGQPLHDIVFIDTHEMIKLYSVHENWQSLDIRQRLRMHTGVLGEGGNEVTLNISGPKGNALPLKIPTAYPIKSRNMFQKKINFYIGFSFCGPKAFGMSSDEHQNDTVTRFSFEPPVTQRNWKSQMTLKQMIDALKGILCELGKTKLDPSRRVGLERERDDISKVMRKLIDG
;
A
#
# COMPACT_ATOMS: atom_id res chain seq x y z
N MET A 1 6.46 9.46 16.45
CA MET A 1 5.27 8.66 16.07
C MET A 1 5.12 8.50 14.57
N ARG A 2 5.07 9.58 13.78
CA ARG A 2 5.05 9.50 12.30
C ARG A 2 6.11 8.56 11.71
N THR A 3 7.38 8.80 12.02
CA THR A 3 8.52 7.99 11.55
C THR A 3 8.35 6.51 11.90
N ALA A 4 7.76 6.18 13.05
CA ALA A 4 7.52 4.80 13.46
C ALA A 4 6.45 4.12 12.60
N LEU A 5 5.39 4.83 12.21
CA LEU A 5 4.37 4.31 11.28
C LEU A 5 4.89 4.23 9.84
N ASP A 6 5.70 5.20 9.40
CA ASP A 6 6.37 5.15 8.09
C ASP A 6 7.27 3.90 8.01
N ILE A 7 8.15 3.72 9.00
CA ILE A 7 9.02 2.53 9.14
C ILE A 7 8.17 1.26 9.19
N ALA A 8 7.21 1.17 10.11
CA ALA A 8 6.40 -0.03 10.27
C ALA A 8 5.66 -0.39 8.97
N THR A 9 5.12 0.61 8.25
CA THR A 9 4.45 0.40 6.96
C THR A 9 5.42 -0.11 5.90
N VAL A 10 6.63 0.45 5.81
CA VAL A 10 7.67 -0.04 4.88
C VAL A 10 8.06 -1.48 5.18
N PHE A 11 8.36 -1.81 6.43
CA PHE A 11 8.70 -3.18 6.85
C PHE A 11 7.55 -4.15 6.53
N THR A 12 6.32 -3.70 6.74
CA THR A 12 5.10 -4.46 6.44
C THR A 12 4.98 -4.76 4.94
N LEU A 13 5.27 -3.76 4.09
CA LEU A 13 5.27 -3.90 2.62
C LEU A 13 6.39 -4.81 2.11
N ASP A 14 7.56 -4.73 2.73
CA ASP A 14 8.73 -5.59 2.42
C ASP A 14 8.61 -7.00 3.02
N ARG A 15 7.50 -7.29 3.72
CA ARG A 15 7.24 -8.56 4.43
C ARG A 15 8.32 -8.90 5.45
N ILE A 16 8.90 -7.88 6.08
CA ILE A 16 9.88 -8.03 7.14
C ILE A 16 9.13 -8.03 8.47
N SER A 17 9.19 -9.17 9.17
CA SER A 17 8.58 -9.32 10.49
C SER A 17 9.40 -8.56 11.55
N LEU A 18 8.84 -7.47 12.07
CA LEU A 18 9.39 -6.79 13.24
C LEU A 18 8.87 -7.47 14.52
N PRO A 19 9.74 -7.88 15.46
CA PRO A 19 9.30 -8.45 16.74
C PRO A 19 8.30 -7.54 17.46
N GLY A 20 7.15 -8.09 17.85
CA GLY A 20 6.09 -7.34 18.54
C GLY A 20 5.21 -6.45 17.65
N MET A 21 5.49 -6.37 16.34
CA MET A 21 4.65 -5.63 15.40
C MET A 21 3.45 -6.48 14.97
N THR A 22 2.27 -6.15 15.50
CA THR A 22 1.01 -6.80 15.16
C THR A 22 0.03 -5.80 14.54
N PHE A 23 -1.02 -6.28 13.89
CA PHE A 23 -2.06 -5.40 13.36
C PHE A 23 -2.74 -4.55 14.45
N PRO A 24 -3.10 -5.10 15.63
CA PRO A 24 -3.53 -4.28 16.77
C PRO A 24 -2.53 -3.19 17.16
N THR A 25 -1.23 -3.48 17.12
CA THR A 25 -0.19 -2.47 17.39
C THR A 25 -0.23 -1.34 16.36
N LEU A 26 -0.36 -1.65 15.07
CA LEU A 26 -0.51 -0.65 14.01
C LEU A 26 -1.79 0.18 14.16
N LEU A 27 -2.91 -0.46 14.49
CA LEU A 27 -4.18 0.23 14.78
C LEU A 27 -4.01 1.26 15.89
N GLN A 28 -3.46 0.85 17.04
CA GLN A 28 -3.24 1.75 18.18
C GLN A 28 -2.31 2.91 17.82
N LEU A 29 -1.22 2.66 17.10
CA LEU A 29 -0.31 3.71 16.66
C LEU A 29 -0.99 4.70 15.71
N SER A 30 -1.77 4.20 14.76
CA SER A 30 -2.51 5.04 13.81
C SER A 30 -3.57 5.91 14.51
N GLN A 31 -4.28 5.36 15.49
CA GLN A 31 -5.26 6.08 16.32
C GLN A 31 -4.58 7.17 17.14
N LYS A 32 -3.47 6.86 17.84
CA LYS A 32 -2.71 7.84 18.62
C LYS A 32 -2.22 9.00 17.75
N LEU A 33 -1.69 8.70 16.56
CA LEU A 33 -1.23 9.74 15.63
C LEU A 33 -2.39 10.63 15.16
N TYR A 34 -3.54 10.05 14.81
CA TYR A 34 -4.73 10.79 14.37
C TYR A 34 -5.28 11.71 15.46
N TYR A 35 -5.46 11.21 16.69
CA TYR A 35 -5.97 12.05 17.79
C TYR A 35 -4.97 13.12 18.21
N TYR A 36 -3.67 12.84 18.12
CA TYR A 36 -2.63 13.85 18.34
C TYR A 36 -2.71 14.99 17.32
N ASP A 37 -2.83 14.69 16.02
CA ASP A 37 -3.02 15.73 14.98
C ASP A 37 -4.30 16.53 15.20
N MET A 38 -5.39 15.88 15.62
CA MET A 38 -6.65 16.56 15.91
C MET A 38 -6.57 17.58 17.06
N GLN A 39 -5.66 17.38 18.01
CA GLN A 39 -5.49 18.28 19.16
C GLN A 39 -4.64 19.50 18.81
N ILE A 40 -3.85 19.45 17.73
CA ILE A 40 -2.94 20.52 17.38
C ILE A 40 -3.64 21.52 16.46
N THR A 41 -3.80 22.75 16.92
CA THR A 41 -4.23 23.91 16.12
C THR A 41 -3.08 24.42 15.23
N ASN A 42 -2.58 23.58 14.34
CA ASN A 42 -1.52 23.97 13.40
C ASN A 42 -2.06 24.70 12.17
N GLN A 43 -1.26 25.62 11.62
CA GLN A 43 -1.52 26.25 10.32
C GLN A 43 -1.51 25.24 9.17
N ARG A 44 -0.78 24.11 9.29
CA ARG A 44 -0.72 23.04 8.28
C ARG A 44 -1.03 21.69 8.93
N SER A 45 -1.96 20.93 8.35
CA SER A 45 -2.39 19.62 8.88
C SER A 45 -1.46 18.51 8.41
N TYR A 46 -1.17 17.51 9.25
CA TYR A 46 -0.35 16.36 8.85
C TYR A 46 -1.21 15.32 8.14
N LEU A 47 -1.12 15.25 6.81
CA LEU A 47 -1.98 14.36 5.99
C LEU A 47 -1.74 12.87 6.28
N GLU A 48 -0.52 12.52 6.67
CA GLU A 48 -0.12 11.16 7.00
C GLU A 48 -0.90 10.60 8.20
N ALA A 49 -1.31 11.45 9.15
CA ALA A 49 -2.13 11.03 10.29
C ALA A 49 -3.49 10.47 9.83
N TYR A 50 -4.15 11.18 8.90
CA TYR A 50 -5.40 10.73 8.30
C TYR A 50 -5.21 9.51 7.40
N LEU A 51 -4.15 9.50 6.61
CA LEU A 51 -3.80 8.39 5.72
C LEU A 51 -3.70 7.09 6.51
N TYR A 52 -2.83 7.03 7.53
CA TYR A 52 -2.64 5.80 8.30
C TYR A 52 -3.88 5.40 9.07
N PHE A 53 -4.59 6.35 9.67
CA PHE A 53 -5.84 6.06 10.37
C PHE A 53 -6.86 5.40 9.44
N VAL A 54 -7.15 6.01 8.29
CA VAL A 54 -8.10 5.47 7.32
C VAL A 54 -7.59 4.17 6.71
N LEU A 55 -6.29 4.08 6.39
CA LEU A 55 -5.68 2.91 5.78
C LEU A 55 -5.81 1.66 6.65
N TYR A 56 -5.53 1.76 7.96
CA TYR A 56 -5.60 0.61 8.87
C TYR A 56 -7.01 0.35 9.40
N ASN A 57 -7.86 1.38 9.54
CA ASN A 57 -9.25 1.21 9.99
C ASN A 57 -10.24 0.93 8.86
N PHE A 58 -9.83 0.93 7.59
CA PHE A 58 -10.72 0.60 6.49
C PHE A 58 -11.27 -0.84 6.66
N PRO A 59 -12.59 -1.06 6.70
CA PRO A 59 -13.16 -2.34 7.06
C PRO A 59 -12.98 -3.36 5.94
N THR A 60 -12.46 -4.53 6.30
CA THR A 60 -12.43 -5.75 5.49
C THR A 60 -12.90 -6.92 6.34
N ARG A 61 -13.28 -8.03 5.71
CA ARG A 61 -13.76 -9.23 6.41
C ARG A 61 -12.76 -9.71 7.48
N GLU A 62 -11.48 -9.60 7.17
CA GLU A 62 -10.36 -10.03 8.01
C GLU A 62 -10.10 -9.03 9.14
N ARG A 63 -10.18 -7.73 8.83
CA ARG A 63 -9.97 -6.65 9.82
C ARG A 63 -11.09 -6.52 10.83
N LEU A 64 -12.32 -6.91 10.49
CA LEU A 64 -13.48 -6.89 11.40
C LEU A 64 -13.32 -7.76 12.65
N ARG A 65 -12.32 -8.64 12.69
CA ARG A 65 -11.95 -9.43 13.89
C ARG A 65 -11.14 -8.63 14.90
N HIS A 66 -10.73 -7.42 14.54
CA HIS A 66 -9.95 -6.51 15.36
C HIS A 66 -10.78 -5.29 15.74
N ASP A 67 -10.28 -4.53 16.72
CA ASP A 67 -10.92 -3.32 17.22
C ASP A 67 -10.67 -2.12 16.29
N ILE A 68 -11.15 -2.23 15.04
CA ILE A 68 -11.18 -1.12 14.09
C ILE A 68 -12.24 -0.10 14.51
N CYS A 69 -12.03 1.17 14.13
CA CYS A 69 -12.95 2.24 14.52
C CYS A 69 -14.39 2.03 13.99
N LEU A 70 -15.33 2.74 14.60
CA LEU A 70 -16.71 2.74 14.13
C LEU A 70 -16.79 3.41 12.76
N VAL A 71 -17.70 2.92 11.91
CA VAL A 71 -17.89 3.45 10.56
C VAL A 71 -18.13 4.98 10.52
N PRO A 72 -18.93 5.59 11.43
CA PRO A 72 -19.05 7.04 11.48
C PRO A 72 -17.72 7.77 11.72
N ASP A 73 -16.84 7.22 12.55
CA ASP A 73 -15.53 7.81 12.83
C ASP A 73 -14.61 7.74 11.61
N LEU A 74 -14.67 6.63 10.87
CA LEU A 74 -13.96 6.48 9.60
C LEU A 74 -14.43 7.51 8.57
N ILE A 75 -15.74 7.71 8.43
CA ILE A 75 -16.31 8.72 7.52
C ILE A 75 -15.83 10.12 7.93
N ALA A 76 -15.93 10.46 9.21
CA ALA A 76 -15.47 11.74 9.73
C ALA A 76 -13.97 11.96 9.50
N ALA A 77 -13.14 10.91 9.64
CA ALA A 77 -11.71 10.99 9.36
C ALA A 77 -11.43 11.23 7.87
N ILE A 78 -12.17 10.58 6.96
CA ILE A 78 -12.05 10.79 5.51
C ILE A 78 -12.40 12.24 5.13
N ASP A 79 -13.46 12.80 5.73
CA ASP A 79 -13.84 14.19 5.43
C ASP A 79 -12.83 15.20 5.97
N LYS A 80 -12.32 15.00 7.18
CA LYS A 80 -11.22 15.82 7.73
C LYS A 80 -9.96 15.70 6.87
N TRP A 81 -9.65 14.52 6.34
CA TRP A 81 -8.51 14.32 5.44
C TRP A 81 -8.64 15.18 4.18
N ARG A 82 -9.82 15.20 3.55
CA ARG A 82 -10.09 16.03 2.37
C ARG A 82 -9.96 17.53 2.68
N LEU A 83 -10.46 17.96 3.83
CA LEU A 83 -10.33 19.34 4.30
C LEU A 83 -8.86 19.72 4.55
N ALA A 84 -8.13 18.87 5.26
CA ALA A 84 -6.70 19.02 5.52
C ALA A 84 -5.89 19.12 4.21
N PHE A 85 -6.19 18.28 3.23
CA PHE A 85 -5.55 18.34 1.91
C PHE A 85 -5.83 19.67 1.22
N SER A 86 -7.08 20.13 1.23
CA SER A 86 -7.49 21.38 0.58
C SER A 86 -6.85 22.61 1.23
N LYS A 87 -6.68 22.59 2.57
CA LYS A 87 -5.96 23.61 3.33
C LYS A 87 -4.47 23.63 2.97
N ASN A 88 -3.83 22.46 2.86
CA ASN A 88 -2.41 22.33 2.55
C ASN A 88 -2.07 22.64 1.07
N TYR A 89 -3.04 22.48 0.16
CA TYR A 89 -2.87 22.63 -1.29
C TYR A 89 -4.03 23.42 -1.91
N PRO A 90 -4.17 24.73 -1.59
CA PRO A 90 -5.24 25.56 -2.12
C PRO A 90 -5.17 25.67 -3.64
N LYS A 91 -6.32 25.77 -4.30
CA LYS A 91 -6.43 25.77 -5.77
C LYS A 91 -5.66 26.93 -6.44
N SER A 92 -5.46 28.03 -5.74
CA SER A 92 -4.75 29.23 -6.21
C SER A 92 -3.22 29.08 -6.24
N GLY A 93 -2.66 28.11 -5.51
CA GLY A 93 -1.23 28.08 -5.21
C GLY A 93 -0.33 27.34 -6.20
N LEU A 94 -0.89 26.53 -7.11
CA LEU A 94 -0.28 25.79 -8.25
C LEU A 94 -1.25 24.63 -8.65
N PRO A 95 -2.16 24.83 -9.63
CA PRO A 95 -3.23 23.88 -9.93
C PRO A 95 -2.73 22.48 -10.31
N GLU A 96 -1.61 22.42 -11.02
CA GLU A 96 -1.08 21.18 -11.58
C GLU A 96 -0.44 20.28 -10.50
N THR A 97 0.31 20.86 -9.56
CA THR A 97 0.89 20.13 -8.42
C THR A 97 -0.19 19.61 -7.46
N SER A 98 -1.23 20.41 -7.20
CA SER A 98 -2.39 20.00 -6.38
C SER A 98 -3.18 18.87 -7.05
N ARG A 99 -3.40 18.98 -8.36
CA ARG A 99 -4.06 17.92 -9.15
C ARG A 99 -3.24 16.63 -9.16
N LYS A 100 -1.94 16.71 -9.46
CA LYS A 100 -1.05 15.54 -9.48
C LYS A 100 -1.05 14.82 -8.13
N ARG A 101 -0.88 15.54 -7.01
CA ARG A 101 -0.92 14.95 -5.66
C ARG A 101 -2.27 14.31 -5.33
N ARG A 102 -3.38 14.92 -5.76
CA ARG A 102 -4.73 14.38 -5.58
C ARG A 102 -4.93 13.04 -6.30
N GLU A 103 -4.28 12.88 -7.45
CA GLU A 103 -4.37 11.69 -8.29
C GLU A 103 -3.30 10.63 -7.94
N THR A 104 -2.18 11.04 -7.31
CA THR A 104 -1.15 10.11 -6.84
C THR A 104 -1.69 9.18 -5.77
N THR A 105 -1.79 7.89 -6.11
CA THR A 105 -2.16 6.84 -5.17
C THR A 105 -0.92 6.32 -4.48
N LEU A 106 -0.95 6.31 -3.16
CA LEU A 106 0.15 5.84 -2.32
C LEU A 106 0.01 4.34 -2.11
N PHE A 107 -1.15 3.89 -1.67
CA PHE A 107 -1.38 2.48 -1.35
C PHE A 107 -2.67 1.99 -1.97
N PHE A 108 -2.77 0.69 -2.21
CA PHE A 108 -4.01 0.01 -2.56
C PHE A 108 -4.41 -0.97 -1.47
N LEU A 109 -5.71 -1.20 -1.33
CA LEU A 109 -6.24 -2.25 -0.47
C LEU A 109 -6.12 -3.60 -1.19
N GLY A 110 -5.54 -4.58 -0.51
CA GLY A 110 -5.23 -5.90 -1.03
C GLY A 110 -6.04 -7.04 -0.41
N ASN A 111 -5.82 -8.25 -0.93
CA ASN A 111 -6.48 -9.49 -0.50
C ASN A 111 -5.79 -10.21 0.68
N GLY A 112 -4.77 -9.59 1.28
CA GLY A 112 -3.98 -10.20 2.34
C GLY A 112 -4.69 -10.30 3.70
N GLN A 113 -3.97 -10.86 4.68
CA GLN A 113 -4.30 -10.69 6.09
C GLN A 113 -4.06 -9.23 6.52
N PRO A 114 -4.58 -8.75 7.67
CA PRO A 114 -4.49 -7.34 8.07
C PRO A 114 -3.07 -6.72 8.12
N LEU A 115 -2.02 -7.52 8.30
CA LEU A 115 -0.63 -7.08 8.19
C LEU A 115 -0.08 -7.09 6.76
N HIS A 116 -0.77 -7.62 5.77
CA HIS A 116 -0.24 -7.81 4.42
C HIS A 116 -1.27 -7.45 3.35
N ASP A 117 -2.35 -6.76 3.72
CA ASP A 117 -3.44 -6.36 2.84
C ASP A 117 -3.29 -4.92 2.35
N ILE A 118 -2.07 -4.38 2.39
CA ILE A 118 -1.71 -3.10 1.82
C ILE A 118 -0.72 -3.37 0.70
N VAL A 119 -1.02 -2.85 -0.49
CA VAL A 119 -0.17 -2.99 -1.68
C VAL A 119 0.41 -1.63 -2.04
N PHE A 120 1.72 -1.54 -2.10
CA PHE A 120 2.45 -0.36 -2.57
C PHE A 120 2.92 -0.60 -4.01
N ILE A 121 2.62 0.34 -4.90
CA ILE A 121 2.94 0.23 -6.33
C ILE A 121 4.03 1.25 -6.68
N ASP A 122 5.24 0.98 -6.21
CA ASP A 122 6.43 1.80 -6.53
C ASP A 122 7.69 0.93 -6.64
N THR A 123 7.56 -0.27 -7.23
CA THR A 123 8.74 -1.04 -7.62
C THR A 123 9.30 -0.45 -8.90
N HIS A 124 10.59 -0.03 -8.87
CA HIS A 124 11.33 0.56 -10.00
C HIS A 124 11.21 -0.20 -11.34
N GLU A 125 10.89 -1.51 -11.29
CA GLU A 125 10.68 -2.34 -12.49
C GLU A 125 9.34 -2.07 -13.20
N MET A 126 8.28 -1.70 -12.46
CA MET A 126 6.95 -1.42 -13.05
C MET A 126 6.79 0.00 -13.58
N ILE A 127 7.52 0.97 -12.98
CA ILE A 127 7.55 2.38 -13.42
C ILE A 127 8.07 2.51 -14.86
N LYS A 128 8.86 1.53 -15.33
CA LYS A 128 9.41 1.53 -16.69
C LYS A 128 8.40 1.07 -17.75
N LEU A 129 7.35 0.34 -17.38
CA LEU A 129 6.43 -0.31 -18.32
C LEU A 129 5.08 0.38 -18.43
N TYR A 130 4.62 1.05 -17.37
CA TYR A 130 3.35 1.76 -17.37
C TYR A 130 3.54 3.18 -16.81
N SER A 131 2.66 4.10 -17.22
CA SER A 131 2.59 5.38 -16.53
C SER A 131 2.26 5.11 -15.04
N VAL A 132 2.78 5.92 -14.12
CA VAL A 132 2.49 5.79 -12.66
C VAL A 132 0.99 5.69 -12.36
N HIS A 133 0.16 6.20 -13.28
CA HIS A 133 -1.30 6.19 -13.25
C HIS A 133 -1.96 4.85 -13.66
N GLU A 134 -1.21 3.93 -14.27
CA GLU A 134 -1.72 2.70 -14.89
C GLU A 134 -1.04 1.43 -14.37
N ASN A 135 -0.01 1.52 -13.51
CA ASN A 135 0.68 0.35 -12.95
C ASN A 135 -0.29 -0.69 -12.34
N TRP A 136 -1.38 -0.22 -11.71
CA TRP A 136 -2.42 -1.08 -11.12
C TRP A 136 -3.14 -1.97 -12.14
N GLN A 137 -3.05 -1.65 -13.43
CA GLN A 137 -3.69 -2.42 -14.50
C GLN A 137 -2.99 -3.73 -14.82
N SER A 138 -1.73 -3.91 -14.42
CA SER A 138 -1.03 -5.18 -14.58
C SER A 138 -1.77 -6.33 -13.88
N LEU A 139 -1.82 -7.48 -14.53
CA LEU A 139 -2.52 -8.66 -14.03
C LEU A 139 -2.01 -9.07 -12.64
N ASP A 140 -0.69 -9.09 -12.46
CA ASP A 140 -0.02 -9.42 -11.19
C ASP A 140 -0.38 -8.48 -10.04
N ILE A 141 -0.65 -7.20 -10.33
CA ILE A 141 -1.15 -6.27 -9.31
C ILE A 141 -2.62 -6.56 -9.04
N ARG A 142 -3.47 -6.62 -10.08
CA ARG A 142 -4.92 -6.82 -9.91
C ARG A 142 -5.25 -8.05 -9.09
N GLN A 143 -4.50 -9.14 -9.26
CA GLN A 143 -4.65 -10.37 -8.46
C GLN A 143 -4.39 -10.16 -6.96
N ARG A 144 -3.53 -9.19 -6.60
CA ARG A 144 -3.24 -8.82 -5.21
C ARG A 144 -4.25 -7.82 -4.64
N LEU A 145 -4.99 -7.10 -5.49
CA LEU A 145 -5.92 -6.07 -5.07
C LEU A 145 -7.27 -6.64 -4.64
N ARG A 146 -7.88 -6.00 -3.64
CA ARG A 146 -9.22 -6.35 -3.19
C ARG A 146 -10.28 -5.72 -4.06
N MET A 147 -11.08 -6.57 -4.69
CA MET A 147 -12.25 -6.14 -5.43
C MET A 147 -13.39 -5.82 -4.47
N HIS A 148 -13.99 -4.66 -4.68
CA HIS A 148 -15.18 -4.18 -4.00
C HIS A 148 -16.31 -4.00 -4.99
N THR A 149 -17.52 -3.98 -4.45
CA THR A 149 -18.72 -3.78 -5.25
C THR A 149 -19.57 -2.68 -4.64
N GLY A 150 -20.07 -1.79 -5.47
CA GLY A 150 -20.82 -0.60 -5.06
C GLY A 150 -21.63 -0.03 -6.21
N VAL A 151 -22.34 1.05 -5.97
CA VAL A 151 -23.20 1.69 -6.98
C VAL A 151 -22.51 2.95 -7.50
N LEU A 152 -22.32 3.03 -8.83
CA LEU A 152 -21.77 4.22 -9.46
C LEU A 152 -22.80 5.36 -9.39
N GLY A 153 -22.42 6.48 -8.81
CA GLY A 153 -23.25 7.68 -8.72
C GLY A 153 -23.53 8.29 -10.09
N GLU A 154 -24.56 9.11 -10.15
CA GLU A 154 -24.88 9.90 -11.34
C GLU A 154 -23.71 10.84 -11.69
N GLY A 155 -23.39 10.94 -12.99
CA GLY A 155 -22.24 11.71 -13.47
C GLY A 155 -20.87 11.04 -13.31
N GLY A 156 -20.81 9.83 -12.72
CA GLY A 156 -19.60 8.99 -12.77
C GLY A 156 -18.42 9.46 -11.90
N ASN A 157 -18.68 10.35 -10.93
CA ASN A 157 -17.64 10.98 -10.09
C ASN A 157 -17.44 10.29 -8.74
N GLU A 158 -18.40 9.48 -8.30
CA GLU A 158 -18.34 8.78 -7.02
C GLU A 158 -18.99 7.41 -7.10
N VAL A 159 -18.59 6.51 -6.21
CA VAL A 159 -19.18 5.19 -5.99
C VAL A 159 -19.66 5.13 -4.54
N THR A 160 -20.88 4.65 -4.34
CA THR A 160 -21.43 4.38 -3.01
C THR A 160 -21.17 2.92 -2.65
N LEU A 161 -20.36 2.70 -1.62
CA LEU A 161 -20.03 1.40 -1.05
C LEU A 161 -20.70 1.25 0.31
N ASN A 162 -21.44 0.16 0.53
CA ASN A 162 -21.93 -0.16 1.88
C ASN A 162 -20.81 -0.83 2.68
N ILE A 163 -20.32 -0.14 3.71
CA ILE A 163 -19.30 -0.68 4.62
C ILE A 163 -19.94 -1.06 5.95
N SER A 164 -19.56 -2.22 6.47
CA SER A 164 -20.05 -2.72 7.77
C SER A 164 -18.95 -2.60 8.82
N GLY A 165 -19.32 -2.15 10.01
CA GLY A 165 -18.42 -2.15 11.18
C GLY A 165 -18.46 -3.48 11.94
N PRO A 166 -17.68 -3.60 13.05
CA PRO A 166 -17.66 -4.81 13.89
C PRO A 166 -19.04 -5.21 14.43
N LYS A 167 -19.94 -4.24 14.60
CA LYS A 167 -21.32 -4.43 15.08
C LYS A 167 -22.32 -4.83 13.98
N GLY A 168 -21.86 -5.07 12.74
CA GLY A 168 -22.69 -5.51 11.62
C GLY A 168 -23.54 -4.42 10.94
N ASN A 169 -23.64 -3.22 11.53
CA ASN A 169 -24.36 -2.10 10.90
C ASN A 169 -23.63 -1.65 9.63
N ALA A 170 -24.35 -1.68 8.52
CA ALA A 170 -23.87 -1.19 7.23
C ALA A 170 -24.23 0.29 7.06
N LEU A 171 -23.25 1.12 6.70
CA LEU A 171 -23.47 2.52 6.34
C LEU A 171 -22.91 2.79 4.94
N PRO A 172 -23.57 3.67 4.16
CA PRO A 172 -23.08 4.05 2.84
C PRO A 172 -21.85 4.96 2.98
N LEU A 173 -20.77 4.61 2.30
CA LEU A 173 -19.57 5.42 2.13
C LEU A 173 -19.44 5.85 0.67
N LYS A 174 -19.33 7.16 0.46
CA LYS A 174 -19.06 7.76 -0.86
C LYS A 174 -17.57 7.86 -1.14
N ILE A 175 -17.11 7.11 -2.13
CA ILE A 175 -15.72 7.07 -2.57
C ILE A 175 -15.62 7.73 -3.95
N PRO A 176 -14.89 8.85 -4.09
CA PRO A 176 -14.68 9.49 -5.38
C PRO A 176 -13.97 8.54 -6.35
N THR A 177 -14.34 8.61 -7.62
CA THR A 177 -13.62 7.92 -8.67
C THR A 177 -12.22 8.53 -8.85
N ALA A 178 -11.24 7.69 -9.20
CA ALA A 178 -9.93 8.18 -9.62
C ALA A 178 -10.02 8.92 -10.96
N TYR A 179 -10.83 8.38 -11.86
CA TYR A 179 -11.15 8.96 -13.17
C TYR A 179 -12.67 9.00 -13.34
N PRO A 180 -13.25 10.14 -13.78
CA PRO A 180 -14.68 10.23 -14.06
C PRO A 180 -15.11 9.22 -15.13
N ILE A 181 -16.15 8.43 -14.83
CA ILE A 181 -16.74 7.50 -15.79
C ILE A 181 -17.72 8.26 -16.68
N LYS A 182 -17.45 8.29 -17.98
CA LYS A 182 -18.33 8.99 -18.95
C LYS A 182 -19.49 8.12 -19.43
N SER A 183 -19.43 6.81 -19.17
CA SER A 183 -20.40 5.84 -19.68
C SER A 183 -21.71 5.91 -18.91
N ARG A 184 -22.70 6.62 -19.46
CA ARG A 184 -24.01 6.83 -18.82
C ARG A 184 -24.75 5.53 -18.52
N ASN A 185 -24.50 4.49 -19.31
CA ASN A 185 -25.10 3.16 -19.12
C ASN A 185 -24.65 2.46 -17.82
N MET A 186 -23.58 2.93 -17.16
CA MET A 186 -23.09 2.41 -15.88
C MET A 186 -23.63 3.21 -14.67
N PHE A 187 -24.23 4.38 -14.90
CA PHE A 187 -24.72 5.22 -13.81
C PHE A 187 -25.86 4.54 -13.08
N GLN A 188 -25.87 4.70 -11.75
CA GLN A 188 -26.83 4.10 -10.83
C GLN A 188 -26.83 2.55 -10.89
N LYS A 189 -25.81 1.93 -11.49
CA LYS A 189 -25.65 0.48 -11.53
C LYS A 189 -24.56 0.01 -10.58
N LYS A 190 -24.69 -1.26 -10.19
CA LYS A 190 -23.69 -2.01 -9.46
C LYS A 190 -22.44 -2.18 -10.34
N ILE A 191 -21.28 -1.84 -9.80
CA ILE A 191 -19.99 -1.95 -10.46
C ILE A 191 -18.96 -2.58 -9.52
N ASN A 192 -17.98 -3.25 -10.11
CA ASN A 192 -16.80 -3.76 -9.42
C ASN A 192 -15.67 -2.74 -9.54
N PHE A 193 -14.88 -2.57 -8.48
CA PHE A 193 -13.78 -1.61 -8.43
C PHE A 193 -12.75 -1.98 -7.36
N TYR A 194 -11.57 -1.34 -7.41
CA TYR A 194 -10.51 -1.44 -6.41
C TYR A 194 -10.40 -0.14 -5.62
N ILE A 195 -9.92 -0.22 -4.38
CA ILE A 195 -9.72 0.97 -3.52
C ILE A 195 -8.24 1.30 -3.44
N GLY A 196 -7.91 2.53 -3.82
CA GLY A 196 -6.60 3.15 -3.61
C GLY A 196 -6.69 4.32 -2.63
N PHE A 197 -5.62 4.57 -1.89
CA PHE A 197 -5.47 5.66 -0.94
C PHE A 197 -4.51 6.69 -1.50
N SER A 198 -5.04 7.83 -1.92
CA SER A 198 -4.29 8.98 -2.45
C SER A 198 -3.93 9.97 -1.34
N PHE A 199 -3.21 11.05 -1.65
CA PHE A 199 -2.96 12.12 -0.66
C PHE A 199 -4.22 12.83 -0.15
N CYS A 200 -5.36 12.70 -0.83
CA CYS A 200 -6.60 13.40 -0.49
C CYS A 200 -7.73 12.47 -0.01
N GLY A 201 -7.44 11.20 0.25
CA GLY A 201 -8.45 10.21 0.63
C GLY A 201 -8.52 8.97 -0.26
N PRO A 202 -9.47 8.06 0.05
CA PRO A 202 -9.73 6.88 -0.75
C PRO A 202 -10.32 7.24 -2.11
N LYS A 203 -10.00 6.42 -3.11
CA LYS A 203 -10.38 6.55 -4.51
C LYS A 203 -10.74 5.19 -5.10
N ALA A 204 -11.75 5.17 -5.97
CA ALA A 204 -12.18 3.97 -6.69
C ALA A 204 -11.48 3.87 -8.06
N PHE A 205 -10.96 2.67 -8.39
CA PHE A 205 -10.22 2.34 -9.62
C PHE A 205 -10.83 1.12 -10.34
N GLY A 206 -10.56 0.97 -11.64
CA GLY A 206 -10.87 -0.25 -12.38
C GLY A 206 -12.35 -0.61 -12.45
N MET A 207 -13.21 0.40 -12.63
CA MET A 207 -14.65 0.24 -12.65
C MET A 207 -15.08 -0.65 -13.81
N SER A 208 -15.80 -1.72 -13.51
CA SER A 208 -16.41 -2.60 -14.50
C SER A 208 -17.84 -2.95 -14.12
N SER A 209 -18.73 -3.02 -15.11
CA SER A 209 -20.10 -3.54 -14.96
C SER A 209 -20.16 -5.06 -15.00
N ASP A 210 -19.12 -5.71 -15.53
CA ASP A 210 -19.13 -7.15 -15.73
C ASP A 210 -18.84 -7.85 -14.41
N GLU A 211 -19.69 -8.82 -14.04
CA GLU A 211 -19.40 -9.79 -12.98
C GLU A 211 -18.30 -10.79 -13.39
N HIS A 212 -17.77 -10.67 -14.62
CA HIS A 212 -16.90 -11.67 -15.26
C HIS A 212 -15.54 -11.12 -15.71
N GLN A 213 -14.81 -10.47 -14.80
CA GLN A 213 -13.34 -10.55 -14.81
C GLN A 213 -12.87 -11.28 -13.55
N ASN A 214 -13.53 -12.40 -13.25
CA ASN A 214 -12.85 -13.51 -12.61
C ASN A 214 -12.12 -14.27 -13.71
N ASP A 215 -10.94 -13.79 -14.11
CA ASP A 215 -9.92 -14.72 -14.57
C ASP A 215 -9.64 -15.64 -13.39
N THR A 216 -10.35 -16.75 -13.34
CA THR A 216 -10.11 -17.94 -12.51
C THR A 216 -9.35 -17.64 -11.22
N VAL A 217 -10.01 -16.92 -10.28
CA VAL A 217 -9.52 -16.81 -8.90
C VAL A 217 -9.80 -18.14 -8.21
N THR A 218 -9.07 -19.17 -8.65
CA THR A 218 -8.65 -20.25 -7.77
C THR A 218 -8.06 -19.52 -6.56
N ARG A 219 -8.61 -19.79 -5.38
CA ARG A 219 -7.99 -19.43 -4.10
C ARG A 219 -6.64 -20.16 -4.04
N PHE A 220 -5.65 -19.68 -4.77
CA PHE A 220 -4.27 -20.02 -4.51
C PHE A 220 -3.98 -19.36 -3.16
N SER A 221 -3.99 -20.18 -2.12
CA SER A 221 -3.07 -19.99 -1.01
C SER A 221 -1.70 -19.76 -1.65
N PHE A 222 -1.35 -18.49 -1.81
CA PHE A 222 -0.03 -18.07 -2.23
C PHE A 222 0.90 -18.45 -1.08
N GLU A 223 1.38 -19.69 -1.08
CA GLU A 223 2.77 -19.86 -0.70
C GLU A 223 3.55 -18.99 -1.69
N PRO A 224 4.29 -17.98 -1.20
CA PRO A 224 4.94 -17.05 -2.09
C PRO A 224 5.82 -17.84 -3.05
N PRO A 225 5.77 -17.57 -4.36
CA PRO A 225 6.83 -18.02 -5.24
C PRO A 225 8.11 -17.50 -4.61
N VAL A 226 9.04 -18.42 -4.34
CA VAL A 226 10.39 -18.12 -3.90
C VAL A 226 10.97 -17.20 -4.97
N THR A 227 10.80 -15.89 -4.81
CA THR A 227 11.44 -14.89 -5.63
C THR A 227 12.92 -15.06 -5.36
N GLN A 228 13.63 -15.55 -6.37
CA GLN A 228 15.05 -15.92 -6.41
C GLN A 228 16.04 -14.79 -6.05
N ARG A 229 15.61 -13.68 -5.41
CA ARG A 229 16.49 -12.52 -5.13
C ARG A 229 16.36 -11.89 -3.75
N ASN A 230 15.61 -12.46 -2.80
CA ASN A 230 15.49 -11.86 -1.45
C ASN A 230 16.19 -12.62 -0.31
N TRP A 231 17.07 -13.59 -0.62
CA TRP A 231 17.81 -14.31 0.43
C TRP A 231 18.77 -13.39 1.23
N LYS A 232 19.30 -12.34 0.60
CA LYS A 232 20.27 -11.43 1.24
C LYS A 232 19.65 -10.53 2.31
N SER A 233 18.34 -10.27 2.24
CA SER A 233 17.59 -9.42 3.19
C SER A 233 17.16 -10.18 4.45
N GLN A 234 17.26 -11.51 4.43
CA GLN A 234 16.92 -12.40 5.55
C GLN A 234 18.15 -12.95 6.27
N MET A 235 19.36 -12.63 5.80
CA MET A 235 20.58 -13.07 6.45
C MET A 235 20.85 -12.26 7.73
N THR A 236 21.18 -12.96 8.80
CA THR A 236 21.83 -12.37 9.97
C THR A 236 23.23 -11.88 9.60
N LEU A 237 23.79 -10.93 10.36
CA LEU A 237 25.16 -10.45 10.17
C LEU A 237 26.18 -11.60 10.15
N LYS A 238 25.98 -12.63 10.98
CA LYS A 238 26.81 -13.83 11.03
C LYS A 238 26.76 -14.60 9.70
N GLN A 239 25.57 -14.81 9.14
CA GLN A 239 25.40 -15.47 7.85
C GLN A 239 26.02 -14.67 6.69
N MET A 240 25.97 -13.34 6.75
CA MET A 240 26.65 -12.48 5.76
C MET A 240 28.17 -12.60 5.84
N ILE A 241 28.73 -12.64 7.05
CA ILE A 241 30.17 -12.84 7.27
C ILE A 241 30.62 -14.20 6.73
N ASP A 242 29.86 -15.26 7.02
CA ASP A 242 30.19 -16.62 6.57
C ASP A 242 30.07 -16.76 5.05
N ALA A 243 29.07 -16.11 4.43
CA ALA A 243 28.93 -16.03 2.98
C ALA A 243 30.11 -15.29 2.32
N LEU A 244 30.54 -14.15 2.88
CA LEU A 244 31.71 -13.42 2.39
C LEU A 244 33.00 -14.24 2.50
N LYS A 245 33.20 -14.97 3.60
CA LYS A 245 34.34 -15.88 3.75
C LYS A 245 34.35 -16.96 2.66
N GLY A 246 33.18 -17.54 2.37
CA GLY A 246 33.01 -18.52 1.29
C GLY A 246 33.39 -17.93 -0.08
N ILE A 247 32.87 -16.74 -0.39
CA ILE A 247 33.15 -16.05 -1.66
C ILE A 247 34.63 -15.70 -1.79
N LEU A 248 35.26 -15.17 -0.74
CA LEU A 248 36.69 -14.83 -0.75
C LEU A 248 37.57 -16.08 -0.91
N CYS A 249 37.17 -17.20 -0.29
CA CYS A 249 37.84 -18.49 -0.46
C CYS A 249 37.73 -19.01 -1.91
N GLU A 250 36.57 -18.87 -2.55
CA GLU A 250 36.39 -19.21 -3.97
C GLU A 250 37.21 -18.31 -4.90
N LEU A 251 37.20 -16.99 -4.67
CA LEU A 251 37.95 -16.02 -5.47
C LEU A 251 39.47 -16.22 -5.40
N GLY A 252 39.97 -16.79 -4.29
CA GLY A 252 41.37 -17.16 -4.09
C GLY A 252 41.83 -18.41 -4.87
N LYS A 253 40.91 -19.17 -5.49
CA LYS A 253 41.28 -20.33 -6.31
C LYS A 253 41.95 -19.87 -7.61
N THR A 254 43.11 -20.45 -7.94
CA THR A 254 43.93 -20.08 -9.11
C THR A 254 43.32 -20.44 -10.47
N LYS A 255 42.33 -21.34 -10.50
CA LYS A 255 41.62 -21.77 -11.71
C LYS A 255 40.11 -21.55 -11.57
N LEU A 256 39.72 -20.28 -11.54
CA LEU A 256 38.31 -19.88 -11.52
C LEU A 256 37.90 -19.41 -12.91
N ASP A 257 36.78 -19.92 -13.41
CA ASP A 257 36.21 -19.47 -14.68
C ASP A 257 35.92 -17.95 -14.64
N PRO A 258 36.26 -17.18 -15.70
CA PRO A 258 36.08 -15.72 -15.71
C PRO A 258 34.64 -15.27 -15.46
N SER A 259 33.65 -15.99 -15.99
CA SER A 259 32.23 -15.65 -15.79
C SER A 259 31.81 -15.89 -14.33
N ARG A 260 32.34 -16.96 -13.72
CA ARG A 260 32.14 -17.26 -12.30
C ARG A 260 32.81 -16.24 -11.39
N ARG A 261 34.02 -15.77 -11.75
CA ARG A 261 34.72 -14.70 -11.01
C ARG A 261 33.91 -13.41 -10.99
N VAL A 262 33.41 -12.96 -12.14
CA VAL A 262 32.56 -11.75 -12.22
C VAL A 262 31.28 -11.92 -11.39
N GLY A 263 30.67 -13.12 -11.40
CA GLY A 263 29.52 -13.42 -10.56
C GLY A 263 29.82 -13.30 -9.05
N LEU A 264 30.93 -13.87 -8.61
CA LEU A 264 31.37 -13.83 -7.21
C LEU A 264 31.77 -12.44 -6.75
N GLU A 265 32.40 -11.63 -7.60
CA GLU A 265 32.73 -10.23 -7.31
C GLU A 265 31.46 -9.38 -7.12
N ARG A 266 30.46 -9.55 -7.99
CA ARG A 266 29.14 -8.89 -7.80
C ARG A 266 28.47 -9.34 -6.51
N GLU A 267 28.52 -10.63 -6.21
CA GLU A 267 27.92 -11.19 -5.01
C GLU A 267 28.59 -10.66 -3.73
N ARG A 268 29.93 -10.55 -3.73
CA ARG A 268 30.72 -9.90 -2.67
C ARG A 268 30.28 -8.46 -2.47
N ASP A 269 30.23 -7.67 -3.54
CA ASP A 269 29.92 -6.24 -3.48
C ASP A 269 28.51 -5.97 -2.95
N ASP A 270 27.55 -6.80 -3.36
CA ASP A 270 26.18 -6.77 -2.85
C ASP A 270 26.14 -7.02 -1.32
N ILE A 271 26.80 -8.09 -0.84
CA ILE A 271 26.79 -8.44 0.59
C ILE A 271 27.50 -7.35 1.39
N SER A 272 28.65 -6.86 0.93
CA SER A 272 29.37 -5.75 1.58
C SER A 272 28.57 -4.45 1.60
N LYS A 273 27.72 -4.18 0.61
CA LYS A 273 26.83 -3.01 0.58
C LYS A 273 25.72 -3.13 1.62
N VAL A 274 25.14 -4.33 1.78
CA VAL A 274 24.11 -4.59 2.80
C VAL A 274 24.71 -4.51 4.21
N MET A 275 25.88 -5.11 4.43
CA MET A 275 26.56 -5.04 5.74
C MET A 275 26.91 -3.61 6.15
N ARG A 276 27.40 -2.77 5.22
CA ARG A 276 27.67 -1.35 5.52
C ARG A 276 26.42 -0.62 5.98
N LYS A 277 25.29 -0.83 5.29
CA LYS A 277 24.00 -0.24 5.71
C LYS A 277 23.54 -0.68 7.10
N LEU A 278 23.90 -1.88 7.55
CA LEU A 278 23.57 -2.40 8.87
C LEU A 278 24.50 -1.90 9.98
N ILE A 279 25.71 -1.45 9.62
CA ILE A 279 26.71 -0.92 10.58
C ILE A 279 26.56 0.60 10.72
N ASP A 280 26.27 1.30 9.62
CA ASP A 280 26.21 2.76 9.55
C ASP A 280 24.82 3.36 9.87
N GLY A 281 23.80 2.51 10.04
CA GLY A 281 22.40 2.91 10.32
C GLY A 281 21.92 2.43 11.67
#